data_AF-A0A2D9X143-F1
#
_entry.id   AF-A0A2D9X143-F1
#
_cell.length_a   1.000
_cell.length_b   1.000
_cell.length_c   1.000
_cell.angle_alpha   90.00
_cell.angle_beta   90.00
_cell.angle_gamma   90.00
#
_symmetry.space_group_name_H-M   'P 1'
#
loop_
_entity.id
_entity.type
_entity.pdbx_description
1 polymer ?
#
loop_
_entity_poly.entity_id
_entity_poly.type
_entity_poly.pdbx_seq_one_letter_code
_entity_poly.pdbx_strand_id
1 'polypeptide(L)'
;MADRFPLVVNSSANRIEELLQADNLNLANNSIVGVVDISASGNVSIGGTLTYEDVTNIDSVGLITARNGITVTSGNTTIKGAVETTNSGSYSGTELTCDTTTGTVFTHDLQSGLVKSIKISNFPATANSFHTVTIILTQNDAGTAHTTAALGIGTNVTLDPDGVTGFSTVAMVGSGTTVTLGTTADDINIISFGIHYNGGTNTDVSNYKTFVTKNGDFRLG
;
A
#
# COMPACT_ATOMS: atom_id res chain seq x y z
N MET A 1 -27.24 -39.31 30.27
CA MET A 1 -27.15 -39.37 28.79
C MET A 1 -26.69 -40.78 28.45
N ALA A 2 -27.21 -41.41 27.39
CA ALA A 2 -26.72 -42.73 27.00
C ALA A 2 -25.31 -42.59 26.42
N ASP A 3 -24.42 -43.51 26.77
CA ASP A 3 -23.08 -43.57 26.19
C ASP A 3 -23.20 -43.83 24.69
N ARG A 4 -22.48 -43.04 23.88
CA ARG A 4 -22.40 -43.20 22.43
C ARG A 4 -20.99 -43.61 22.08
N PHE A 5 -20.85 -44.82 21.55
CA PHE A 5 -19.58 -45.36 21.10
C PHE A 5 -19.43 -45.19 19.58
N PRO A 6 -18.25 -44.78 19.08
CA PRO A 6 -17.96 -44.83 17.65
C PRO A 6 -17.98 -46.29 17.18
N LEU A 7 -18.49 -46.53 15.97
CA LEU A 7 -18.53 -47.86 15.37
C LEU A 7 -17.62 -47.93 14.13
N VAL A 8 -16.97 -49.08 13.93
CA VAL A 8 -16.15 -49.40 12.76
C VAL A 8 -16.59 -50.73 12.14
N VAL A 9 -16.33 -50.92 10.84
CA VAL A 9 -16.61 -52.20 10.17
C VAL A 9 -15.39 -53.11 10.27
N ASN A 10 -15.57 -54.28 10.88
CA ASN A 10 -14.60 -55.37 10.83
C ASN A 10 -14.88 -56.23 9.61
N SER A 11 -14.16 -55.95 8.51
CA SER A 11 -14.33 -56.66 7.24
C SER A 11 -13.95 -58.14 7.30
N SER A 12 -13.08 -58.53 8.23
CA SER A 12 -12.66 -59.93 8.40
C SER A 12 -13.74 -60.76 9.10
N ALA A 13 -14.45 -60.16 10.06
CA ALA A 13 -15.57 -60.78 10.75
C ALA A 13 -16.93 -60.45 10.12
N ASN A 14 -16.96 -59.64 9.05
CA ASN A 14 -18.14 -59.12 8.38
C ASN A 14 -19.21 -58.57 9.34
N ARG A 15 -18.78 -57.77 10.33
CA ARG A 15 -19.67 -57.17 11.33
C ARG A 15 -19.24 -55.74 11.68
N ILE A 16 -20.14 -55.00 12.30
CA ILE A 16 -19.86 -53.70 12.90
C ILE A 16 -19.45 -53.92 14.36
N GLU A 17 -18.42 -53.22 14.81
CA GLU A 17 -17.85 -53.29 16.16
C GLU A 17 -17.66 -51.88 16.73
N GLU A 18 -17.57 -51.78 18.05
CA GLU A 18 -17.20 -50.53 18.73
C GLU A 18 -15.70 -50.25 18.58
N LEU A 19 -15.34 -48.97 18.44
CA LEU A 19 -13.95 -48.52 18.54
C LEU A 19 -13.57 -48.42 20.03
N LEU A 20 -12.49 -49.09 20.43
CA LEU A 20 -12.04 -49.10 21.82
C LEU A 20 -11.46 -47.74 22.24
N GLN A 21 -11.55 -47.41 23.54
CA GLN A 21 -11.26 -46.08 24.11
C GLN A 21 -9.82 -45.56 23.90
N ALA A 22 -8.88 -46.40 23.47
CA ALA A 22 -7.48 -46.03 23.21
C ALA A 22 -7.08 -46.17 21.73
N ASP A 23 -7.99 -46.64 20.88
CA ASP A 23 -7.70 -46.84 19.46
C ASP A 23 -7.90 -45.54 18.68
N ASN A 24 -7.13 -45.40 17.60
CA ASN A 24 -7.27 -44.28 16.68
C ASN A 24 -8.27 -44.62 15.58
N LEU A 25 -9.16 -43.67 15.26
CA LEU A 25 -9.91 -43.73 14.01
C LEU A 25 -8.97 -43.37 12.85
N ASN A 26 -8.56 -44.37 12.08
CA ASN A 26 -7.74 -44.15 10.89
C ASN A 26 -8.63 -43.83 9.68
N LEU A 27 -8.51 -42.62 9.15
CA LEU A 27 -9.23 -42.13 7.98
C LEU A 27 -8.33 -41.92 6.77
N ALA A 28 -7.15 -42.57 6.74
CA ALA A 28 -6.26 -42.49 5.59
C ALA A 28 -7.01 -42.84 4.30
N ASN A 29 -6.79 -42.03 3.25
CA ASN A 29 -7.44 -42.15 1.95
C ASN A 29 -8.98 -42.04 1.95
N ASN A 30 -9.58 -41.51 3.03
CA ASN A 30 -11.01 -41.22 3.09
C ASN A 30 -11.28 -39.71 3.16
N SER A 31 -12.46 -39.31 2.70
CA SER A 31 -12.99 -37.95 2.88
C SER A 31 -14.04 -37.95 3.98
N ILE A 32 -14.01 -36.94 4.85
CA ILE A 32 -15.11 -36.67 5.80
C ILE A 32 -15.96 -35.55 5.21
N VAL A 33 -17.22 -35.84 4.90
CA VAL A 33 -18.12 -34.90 4.21
C VAL A 33 -19.19 -34.40 5.18
N GLY A 34 -19.54 -33.12 5.11
CA GLY A 34 -20.62 -32.54 5.92
C GLY A 34 -20.25 -32.35 7.39
N VAL A 35 -18.97 -32.16 7.70
CA VAL A 35 -18.52 -31.82 9.05
C VAL A 35 -19.05 -30.43 9.41
N VAL A 36 -19.81 -30.35 10.51
CA VAL A 36 -20.33 -29.07 11.03
C VAL A 36 -19.25 -28.39 11.88
N ASP A 37 -18.69 -29.12 12.84
CA ASP A 37 -17.66 -28.62 13.76
C ASP A 37 -16.53 -29.64 13.94
N ILE A 38 -15.30 -29.13 14.13
CA ILE A 38 -14.14 -29.92 14.56
C ILE A 38 -13.65 -29.33 15.89
N SER A 39 -13.72 -30.11 16.96
CA SER A 39 -13.16 -29.76 18.27
C SER A 39 -12.04 -30.72 18.62
N ALA A 40 -10.85 -30.16 18.91
CA ALA A 40 -9.69 -30.91 19.35
C ALA A 40 -9.26 -30.38 20.73
N SER A 41 -9.04 -31.28 21.69
CA SER A 41 -8.51 -30.94 23.01
C SER A 41 -6.99 -30.68 23.01
N GLY A 42 -6.32 -30.94 21.89
CA GLY A 42 -4.89 -30.74 21.70
C GLY A 42 -4.59 -30.10 20.33
N ASN A 43 -3.35 -30.25 19.89
CA ASN A 43 -2.89 -29.64 18.64
C ASN A 43 -3.54 -30.29 17.41
N VAL A 44 -3.99 -29.46 16.46
CA VAL A 44 -4.36 -29.90 15.11
C VAL A 44 -3.17 -29.64 14.19
N SER A 45 -2.62 -30.70 13.58
CA SER A 45 -1.55 -30.61 12.58
C SER A 45 -2.13 -30.79 11.19
N ILE A 46 -1.90 -29.82 10.30
CA ILE A 46 -2.34 -29.88 8.90
C ILE A 46 -1.10 -30.05 8.01
N GLY A 47 -0.93 -31.24 7.43
CA GLY A 47 0.19 -31.53 6.53
C GLY A 47 0.00 -30.97 5.10
N GLY A 48 -1.17 -30.41 4.80
CA GLY A 48 -1.52 -29.82 3.51
C GLY A 48 -2.05 -28.39 3.65
N THR A 49 -3.06 -28.05 2.86
CA THR A 49 -3.70 -26.72 2.91
C THR A 49 -5.00 -26.80 3.70
N LEU A 50 -5.21 -25.86 4.61
CA LEU A 50 -6.51 -25.57 5.20
C LEU A 50 -7.08 -24.33 4.52
N THR A 51 -8.13 -24.50 3.72
CA THR A 51 -8.83 -23.40 3.06
C THR A 51 -10.01 -22.97 3.92
N TYR A 52 -10.07 -21.68 4.26
CA TYR A 52 -11.23 -21.08 4.90
C TYR A 52 -11.94 -20.18 3.89
N GLU A 53 -13.24 -20.38 3.68
CA GLU A 53 -14.02 -19.55 2.75
C GLU A 53 -14.80 -18.43 3.44
N ASP A 54 -15.14 -18.58 4.72
CA ASP A 54 -15.84 -17.55 5.48
C ASP A 54 -15.36 -17.57 6.93
N VAL A 55 -14.66 -16.52 7.34
CA VAL A 55 -14.06 -16.44 8.67
C VAL A 55 -14.45 -15.13 9.34
N THR A 56 -15.26 -15.21 10.38
CA THR A 56 -15.77 -14.04 11.10
C THR A 56 -15.16 -13.84 12.49
N ASN A 57 -14.61 -14.89 13.12
CA ASN A 57 -14.11 -14.82 14.49
C ASN A 57 -12.78 -15.58 14.63
N ILE A 58 -11.66 -14.92 14.32
CA ILE A 58 -10.32 -15.43 14.65
C ILE A 58 -9.71 -14.54 15.71
N ASP A 59 -9.40 -15.14 16.86
CA ASP A 59 -8.78 -14.43 17.98
C ASP A 59 -7.25 -14.34 17.82
N SER A 60 -6.63 -15.21 17.00
CA SER A 60 -5.22 -15.06 16.60
C SER A 60 -4.82 -15.89 15.38
N VAL A 61 -3.99 -15.29 14.51
CA VAL A 61 -3.16 -16.00 13.51
C VAL A 61 -1.72 -15.56 13.76
N GLY A 62 -0.84 -16.48 14.15
CA GLY A 62 0.51 -16.16 14.60
C GLY A 62 1.52 -15.83 13.49
N LEU A 63 1.28 -16.29 12.26
CA LEU A 63 2.17 -16.04 11.11
C LEU A 63 1.36 -15.90 9.83
N ILE A 64 1.56 -14.79 9.13
CA ILE A 64 0.98 -14.54 7.81
C ILE A 64 2.11 -14.60 6.79
N THR A 65 2.00 -15.51 5.82
CA THR A 65 2.86 -15.50 4.63
C THR A 65 2.01 -15.11 3.44
N ALA A 66 2.21 -13.91 2.90
CA ALA A 66 1.42 -13.40 1.79
C ALA A 66 2.30 -13.18 0.55
N ARG A 67 1.99 -13.90 -0.54
CA ARG A 67 2.76 -13.84 -1.80
C ARG A 67 2.77 -12.44 -2.43
N ASN A 68 1.66 -11.72 -2.32
CA ASN A 68 1.43 -10.42 -2.96
C ASN A 68 1.22 -9.28 -1.94
N GLY A 69 1.60 -9.50 -0.67
CA GLY A 69 1.41 -8.52 0.41
C GLY A 69 0.07 -8.65 1.13
N ILE A 70 -0.20 -7.69 2.01
CA ILE A 70 -1.37 -7.66 2.90
C ILE A 70 -2.17 -6.38 2.63
N THR A 71 -3.45 -6.52 2.30
CA THR A 71 -4.40 -5.41 2.19
C THR A 71 -5.34 -5.43 3.40
N VAL A 72 -5.29 -4.39 4.24
CA VAL A 72 -6.15 -4.26 5.42
C VAL A 72 -7.28 -3.27 5.09
N THR A 73 -8.49 -3.77 4.88
CA THR A 73 -9.64 -2.96 4.45
C THR A 73 -10.37 -2.24 5.60
N SER A 74 -10.17 -2.71 6.83
CA SER A 74 -10.74 -2.13 8.05
C SER A 74 -9.91 -2.51 9.28
N GLY A 75 -10.13 -1.82 10.39
CA GLY A 75 -9.36 -2.01 11.62
C GLY A 75 -8.02 -1.28 11.59
N ASN A 76 -7.12 -1.65 12.50
CA ASN A 76 -5.82 -1.01 12.67
C ASN A 76 -4.71 -1.96 12.26
N THR A 77 -3.68 -1.43 11.60
CA THR A 77 -2.38 -2.11 11.47
C THR A 77 -1.35 -1.39 12.33
N THR A 78 -0.50 -2.13 13.03
CA THR A 78 0.62 -1.54 13.80
C THR A 78 1.90 -2.22 13.33
N ILE A 79 2.74 -1.45 12.62
CA ILE A 79 4.02 -1.94 12.08
C ILE A 79 5.14 -1.17 12.78
N LYS A 80 5.87 -1.84 13.67
CA LYS A 80 7.01 -1.23 14.35
C LYS A 80 8.19 -1.12 13.39
N GLY A 81 8.74 0.10 13.25
CA GLY A 81 9.88 0.35 12.37
C GLY A 81 9.53 0.30 10.88
N ALA A 82 8.29 0.66 10.51
CA ALA A 82 7.93 0.86 9.11
C ALA A 82 8.90 1.88 8.48
N VAL A 83 9.49 1.49 7.36
CA VAL A 83 10.37 2.33 6.54
C VAL A 83 9.72 2.49 5.18
N GLU A 84 9.76 3.70 4.66
CA GLU A 84 9.40 3.96 3.29
C GLU A 84 10.64 3.95 2.40
N THR A 85 10.56 3.22 1.29
CA THR A 85 11.62 3.24 0.27
C THR A 85 11.51 4.52 -0.55
N THR A 86 12.63 5.19 -0.78
CA THR A 86 12.69 6.29 -1.74
C THR A 86 12.89 5.75 -3.15
N ASN A 87 12.15 6.29 -4.12
CA ASN A 87 12.26 5.92 -5.52
C ASN A 87 12.86 7.07 -6.33
N SER A 88 13.45 6.80 -7.49
CA SER A 88 13.78 7.86 -8.45
C SER A 88 12.53 8.18 -9.27
N GLY A 89 12.15 9.46 -9.33
CA GLY A 89 11.05 9.86 -10.22
C GLY A 89 11.45 9.67 -11.68
N SER A 90 10.48 9.34 -12.54
CA SER A 90 10.74 9.20 -13.98
C SER A 90 10.75 10.58 -14.63
N TYR A 91 11.93 11.04 -15.06
CA TYR A 91 12.13 12.35 -15.66
C TYR A 91 12.10 12.29 -17.18
N SER A 92 11.27 13.13 -17.81
CA SER A 92 11.18 13.24 -19.27
C SER A 92 11.01 14.70 -19.70
N GLY A 93 12.05 15.25 -20.33
CA GLY A 93 12.07 16.62 -20.86
C GLY A 93 12.10 17.66 -19.74
N THR A 94 10.95 17.94 -19.14
CA THR A 94 10.81 18.84 -17.98
C THR A 94 9.80 18.33 -16.95
N GLU A 95 9.15 17.20 -17.20
CA GLU A 95 8.16 16.62 -16.30
C GLU A 95 8.82 15.54 -15.44
N LEU A 96 8.53 15.56 -14.14
CA LEU A 96 8.88 14.47 -13.22
C LEU A 96 7.62 13.68 -12.89
N THR A 97 7.59 12.41 -13.26
CA THR A 97 6.49 11.49 -12.94
C THR A 97 6.80 10.69 -11.67
N CYS A 98 5.89 10.79 -10.70
CA CYS A 98 5.90 10.07 -9.43
C CYS A 98 4.83 8.96 -9.48
N ASP A 99 5.24 7.71 -9.70
CA ASP A 99 4.34 6.55 -9.78
C ASP A 99 4.12 5.93 -8.41
N THR A 100 2.94 6.16 -7.84
CA THR A 100 2.64 5.79 -6.45
C THR A 100 2.48 4.30 -6.22
N THR A 101 2.51 3.46 -7.27
CA THR A 101 2.62 2.01 -7.11
C THR A 101 3.98 1.58 -6.56
N THR A 102 5.00 2.43 -6.74
CA THR A 102 6.38 2.16 -6.28
C THR A 102 6.71 2.76 -4.91
N GLY A 103 5.94 3.75 -4.45
CA GLY A 103 6.08 4.40 -3.16
C GLY A 103 5.51 5.82 -3.17
N THR A 104 5.61 6.56 -2.06
CA THR A 104 5.15 7.95 -1.97
C THR A 104 6.27 8.97 -1.74
N VAL A 105 7.52 8.51 -1.65
CA VAL A 105 8.72 9.37 -1.61
C VAL A 105 9.57 9.15 -2.85
N PHE A 106 9.85 10.25 -3.56
CA PHE A 106 10.64 10.27 -4.78
C PHE A 106 11.86 11.17 -4.66
N THR A 107 12.86 10.90 -5.48
CA THR A 107 14.12 11.64 -5.56
C THR A 107 14.33 12.12 -7.00
N HIS A 108 14.94 13.29 -7.16
CA HIS A 108 15.43 13.77 -8.45
C HIS A 108 16.62 14.71 -8.26
N ASP A 109 17.61 14.63 -9.14
CA ASP A 109 18.80 15.48 -9.15
C ASP A 109 18.64 16.60 -10.20
N LEU A 110 18.68 17.85 -9.74
CA LEU A 110 18.52 19.01 -10.60
C LEU A 110 19.73 19.29 -11.51
N GLN A 111 20.88 18.64 -11.27
CA GLN A 111 21.99 18.60 -12.24
C GLN A 111 21.62 17.80 -13.49
N SER A 112 20.77 16.78 -13.33
CA SER A 112 20.32 15.90 -14.42
C SER A 112 19.17 16.49 -15.24
N GLY A 113 18.55 17.57 -14.75
CA GLY A 113 17.54 18.32 -15.49
C GLY A 113 16.56 19.09 -14.61
N LEU A 114 16.05 20.20 -15.14
CA LEU A 114 15.07 21.04 -14.43
C LEU A 114 13.66 20.45 -14.52
N VAL A 115 12.98 20.40 -13.38
CA VAL A 115 11.59 19.95 -13.24
C VAL A 115 10.65 21.15 -13.30
N LYS A 116 9.88 21.29 -14.39
CA LYS A 116 8.91 22.38 -14.57
C LYS A 116 7.48 21.98 -14.27
N SER A 117 7.17 20.69 -14.38
CA SER A 117 5.86 20.13 -14.03
C SER A 117 6.02 18.83 -13.28
N ILE A 118 5.01 18.50 -12.48
CA ILE A 118 4.92 17.24 -11.74
C ILE A 118 3.74 16.46 -12.27
N LYS A 119 3.95 15.16 -12.49
CA LYS A 119 2.88 14.19 -12.68
C LYS A 119 2.85 13.24 -11.49
N ILE A 120 1.67 13.04 -10.91
CA ILE A 120 1.46 12.04 -9.85
C ILE A 120 0.51 10.99 -10.41
N SER A 121 0.98 9.75 -10.52
CA SER A 121 0.25 8.66 -11.19
C SER A 121 -0.04 7.48 -10.29
N ASN A 122 -1.10 6.75 -10.63
CA ASN A 122 -1.56 5.51 -10.00
C ASN A 122 -1.90 5.64 -8.50
N PHE A 123 -2.29 6.84 -8.08
CA PHE A 123 -2.73 7.05 -6.70
C PHE A 123 -4.21 6.67 -6.55
N PRO A 124 -4.62 6.17 -5.37
CA PRO A 124 -5.99 5.72 -5.17
C PRO A 124 -6.97 6.89 -5.12
N ALA A 125 -8.06 6.81 -5.87
CA ALA A 125 -9.19 7.75 -5.81
C ALA A 125 -10.23 7.31 -4.76
N THR A 126 -9.82 7.15 -3.50
CA THR A 126 -10.73 6.78 -2.40
C THR A 126 -11.50 7.99 -1.91
N ALA A 127 -12.82 7.87 -1.73
CA ALA A 127 -13.67 8.99 -1.30
C ALA A 127 -13.19 9.61 0.02
N ASN A 128 -13.18 10.96 0.08
CA ASN A 128 -12.74 11.75 1.24
C ASN A 128 -11.31 11.38 1.72
N SER A 129 -10.39 11.22 0.77
CA SER A 129 -9.00 10.89 1.06
C SER A 129 -8.07 12.07 0.85
N PHE A 130 -6.91 12.01 1.52
CA PHE A 130 -5.79 12.89 1.30
C PHE A 130 -4.54 12.05 1.05
N HIS A 131 -4.06 12.04 -0.19
CA HIS A 131 -2.85 11.33 -0.59
C HIS A 131 -1.66 12.30 -0.59
N THR A 132 -0.52 11.88 -0.03
CA THR A 132 0.68 12.73 0.05
C THR A 132 1.81 12.08 -0.73
N VAL A 133 2.49 12.86 -1.58
CA VAL A 133 3.69 12.45 -2.30
C VAL A 133 4.80 13.45 -1.99
N THR A 134 5.92 12.96 -1.49
CA THR A 134 7.09 13.79 -1.17
C THR A 134 8.16 13.64 -2.23
N ILE A 135 8.78 14.75 -2.61
CA ILE A 135 9.89 14.78 -3.56
C ILE A 135 11.10 15.41 -2.86
N ILE A 136 12.20 14.67 -2.88
CA ILE A 136 13.51 15.09 -2.40
C ILE A 136 14.32 15.48 -3.64
N LEU A 137 14.64 16.76 -3.74
CA LEU A 137 15.36 17.35 -4.85
C LEU A 137 16.79 17.67 -4.42
N THR A 138 17.77 17.12 -5.11
CA THR A 138 19.17 17.56 -4.94
C THR A 138 19.38 18.79 -5.79
N GLN A 139 19.85 19.89 -5.20
CA GLN A 139 20.12 21.13 -5.91
C GLN A 139 21.30 20.95 -6.87
N ASN A 140 21.33 21.74 -7.95
CA ASN A 140 22.46 21.72 -8.87
C ASN A 140 23.73 22.31 -8.23
N ASP A 141 24.88 22.03 -8.86
CA ASP A 141 26.22 22.42 -8.39
C ASP A 141 26.43 23.95 -8.27
N ALA A 142 25.58 24.74 -8.91
CA ALA A 142 25.60 26.20 -8.86
C ALA A 142 24.61 26.80 -7.87
N GLY A 143 23.69 26.02 -7.29
CA GLY A 143 22.65 26.55 -6.39
C GLY A 143 21.63 27.46 -7.10
N THR A 144 21.36 27.23 -8.38
CA THR A 144 20.55 28.12 -9.22
C THR A 144 19.21 27.54 -9.67
N ALA A 145 18.99 26.23 -9.60
CA ALA A 145 17.75 25.64 -10.11
C ALA A 145 16.55 25.97 -9.21
N HIS A 146 15.46 26.43 -9.83
CA HIS A 146 14.19 26.77 -9.19
C HIS A 146 14.28 27.81 -8.06
N THR A 147 15.27 28.70 -8.06
CA THR A 147 15.49 29.68 -6.98
C THR A 147 14.65 30.97 -7.08
N THR A 148 13.97 31.19 -8.20
CA THR A 148 13.14 32.38 -8.45
C THR A 148 11.78 31.98 -8.98
N ALA A 149 10.77 32.85 -8.83
CA ALA A 149 9.42 32.55 -9.30
C ALA A 149 9.35 32.22 -10.80
N ALA A 150 10.14 32.89 -11.64
CA ALA A 150 10.20 32.66 -13.08
C ALA A 150 10.86 31.32 -13.46
N LEU A 151 11.80 30.84 -12.62
CA LEU A 151 12.50 29.60 -12.83
C LEU A 151 11.93 28.43 -12.01
N GLY A 152 11.00 28.67 -11.11
CA GLY A 152 10.42 27.70 -10.18
C GLY A 152 9.64 26.57 -10.87
N ILE A 153 9.28 25.57 -10.07
CA ILE A 153 8.44 24.45 -10.51
C ILE A 153 7.02 24.99 -10.67
N GLY A 154 6.39 24.73 -11.80
CA GLY A 154 5.03 25.15 -12.09
C GLY A 154 4.01 24.53 -11.12
N THR A 155 2.90 25.22 -10.91
CA THR A 155 1.77 24.73 -10.12
C THR A 155 0.83 23.83 -10.91
N ASN A 156 0.98 23.74 -12.23
CA ASN A 156 0.25 22.76 -13.03
C ASN A 156 0.78 21.37 -12.70
N VAL A 157 -0.08 20.56 -12.08
CA VAL A 157 0.20 19.18 -11.71
C VAL A 157 -0.72 18.28 -12.50
N THR A 158 -0.12 17.35 -13.25
CA THR A 158 -0.87 16.28 -13.91
C THR A 158 -1.22 15.23 -12.86
N LEU A 159 -2.51 15.00 -12.64
CA LEU A 159 -3.01 13.92 -11.80
C LEU A 159 -3.49 12.79 -12.68
N ASP A 160 -3.03 11.58 -12.39
CA ASP A 160 -3.35 10.36 -13.13
C ASP A 160 -3.78 9.30 -12.10
N PRO A 161 -5.02 9.37 -11.56
CA PRO A 161 -5.50 8.39 -10.60
C PRO A 161 -5.44 6.97 -11.17
N ASP A 162 -5.35 5.96 -10.30
CA ASP A 162 -5.29 4.56 -10.76
C ASP A 162 -6.45 4.22 -11.71
N GLY A 163 -6.10 3.69 -12.88
CA GLY A 163 -7.04 3.33 -13.95
C GLY A 163 -7.74 4.49 -14.68
N VAL A 164 -7.36 5.74 -14.44
CA VAL A 164 -7.94 6.94 -15.07
C VAL A 164 -6.92 7.57 -16.00
N THR A 165 -7.33 8.09 -17.17
CA THR A 165 -6.43 8.91 -18.00
C THR A 165 -6.17 10.25 -17.32
N GLY A 166 -4.89 10.61 -17.16
CA GLY A 166 -4.50 11.82 -16.45
C GLY A 166 -5.08 13.14 -16.98
N PHE A 167 -5.26 14.08 -16.06
CA PHE A 167 -5.77 15.43 -16.27
C PHE A 167 -4.93 16.46 -15.48
N SER A 168 -4.95 17.72 -15.93
CA SER A 168 -4.19 18.77 -15.24
C SER A 168 -5.01 19.41 -14.11
N THR A 169 -4.34 19.69 -13.00
CA THR A 169 -4.83 20.48 -11.87
C THR A 169 -3.89 21.64 -11.60
N VAL A 170 -4.34 22.62 -10.81
CA VAL A 170 -3.47 23.71 -10.33
C VAL A 170 -3.29 23.56 -8.83
N ALA A 171 -2.05 23.31 -8.41
CA ALA A 171 -1.69 23.17 -7.01
C ALA A 171 -1.69 24.53 -6.30
N MET A 172 -2.29 24.55 -5.12
CA MET A 172 -2.15 25.65 -4.17
C MET A 172 -0.73 25.60 -3.58
N VAL A 173 0.05 26.66 -3.78
CA VAL A 173 1.46 26.73 -3.38
C VAL A 173 1.69 27.80 -2.32
N GLY A 174 2.54 27.50 -1.33
CA GLY A 174 2.88 28.44 -0.26
C GLY A 174 3.65 29.71 -0.69
N SER A 175 4.21 29.74 -1.91
CA SER A 175 5.02 30.84 -2.48
C SER A 175 4.30 31.68 -3.55
N GLY A 176 2.98 31.53 -3.73
CA GLY A 176 2.15 32.39 -4.58
C GLY A 176 1.81 31.80 -5.96
N THR A 177 2.80 31.49 -6.81
CA THR A 177 2.53 31.04 -8.20
C THR A 177 3.39 29.89 -8.71
N THR A 178 4.55 29.63 -8.12
CA THR A 178 5.45 28.50 -8.44
C THR A 178 6.14 28.03 -7.17
N VAL A 179 6.67 26.80 -7.15
CA VAL A 179 7.49 26.30 -6.05
C VAL A 179 8.93 26.73 -6.27
N THR A 180 9.48 27.45 -5.29
CA THR A 180 10.90 27.83 -5.27
C THR A 180 11.69 26.99 -4.27
N LEU A 181 12.98 26.78 -4.57
CA LEU A 181 13.91 26.00 -3.77
C LEU A 181 15.05 26.88 -3.21
N GLY A 182 15.87 26.30 -2.34
CA GLY A 182 17.03 26.97 -1.75
C GLY A 182 18.12 27.28 -2.79
N THR A 183 18.94 28.29 -2.52
CA THR A 183 19.96 28.82 -3.45
C THR A 183 21.36 28.23 -3.24
N THR A 184 21.50 27.19 -2.42
CA THR A 184 22.79 26.63 -2.03
C THR A 184 23.08 25.41 -2.88
N ALA A 185 24.29 25.35 -3.45
CA ALA A 185 24.71 24.25 -4.31
C ALA A 185 24.62 22.90 -3.58
N ASP A 186 24.22 21.85 -4.30
CA ASP A 186 24.14 20.47 -3.83
C ASP A 186 23.23 20.20 -2.61
N ASP A 187 22.54 21.23 -2.09
CA ASP A 187 21.65 21.09 -0.94
C ASP A 187 20.41 20.25 -1.26
N ILE A 188 19.91 19.57 -0.23
CA ILE A 188 18.67 18.81 -0.31
C ILE A 188 17.48 19.72 -0.07
N ASN A 189 16.55 19.71 -1.01
CA ASN A 189 15.28 20.40 -0.92
C ASN A 189 14.15 19.38 -0.82
N ILE A 190 13.18 19.63 0.05
CA ILE A 190 12.06 18.70 0.26
C ILE A 190 10.77 19.46 0.04
N ILE A 191 9.96 18.95 -0.88
CA ILE A 191 8.61 19.44 -1.18
C ILE A 191 7.63 18.29 -1.12
N SER A 192 6.40 18.55 -0.70
CA SER A 192 5.36 17.54 -0.62
C SER A 192 4.10 18.03 -1.32
N PHE A 193 3.57 17.19 -2.19
CA PHE A 193 2.29 17.37 -2.85
C PHE A 193 1.21 16.63 -2.07
N GLY A 194 0.10 17.31 -1.84
CA GLY A 194 -1.10 16.73 -1.27
C GLY A 194 -2.22 16.72 -2.29
N ILE A 195 -2.92 15.61 -2.41
CA ILE A 195 -4.07 15.44 -3.29
C ILE A 195 -5.27 15.09 -2.42
N HIS A 196 -6.22 15.99 -2.32
CA HIS A 196 -7.51 15.71 -1.70
C HIS A 196 -8.52 15.33 -2.77
N TYR A 197 -9.17 14.18 -2.60
CA TYR A 197 -10.27 13.74 -3.45
C TYR A 197 -11.56 13.64 -2.64
N ASN A 198 -12.61 14.36 -3.06
CA ASN A 198 -13.87 14.45 -2.32
C ASN A 198 -14.77 13.19 -2.46
N GLY A 199 -14.47 12.27 -3.39
CA GLY A 199 -15.27 11.07 -3.64
C GLY A 199 -16.31 11.16 -4.76
N GLY A 200 -16.30 12.22 -5.58
CA GLY A 200 -17.19 12.38 -6.74
C GLY A 200 -16.84 11.46 -7.92
N THR A 201 -16.83 12.02 -9.13
CA THR A 201 -16.35 11.31 -10.33
C THR A 201 -14.83 11.47 -10.44
N ASN A 202 -14.10 10.35 -10.55
CA ASN A 202 -12.62 10.33 -10.52
C ASN A 202 -11.93 10.85 -11.80
N THR A 203 -12.69 11.13 -12.86
CA THR A 203 -12.23 11.81 -14.07
C THR A 203 -12.50 13.31 -14.07
N ASP A 204 -13.28 13.81 -13.11
CA ASP A 204 -13.65 15.22 -13.01
C ASP A 204 -12.70 15.96 -12.08
N VAL A 205 -11.89 16.85 -12.66
CA VAL A 205 -10.91 17.67 -11.96
C VAL A 205 -11.50 18.48 -10.80
N SER A 206 -12.77 18.87 -10.85
CA SER A 206 -13.39 19.67 -9.80
C SER A 206 -13.54 18.92 -8.46
N ASN A 207 -13.41 17.60 -8.50
CA ASN A 207 -13.42 16.73 -7.32
C ASN A 207 -12.06 16.63 -6.62
N TYR A 208 -11.02 17.21 -7.22
CA TYR A 208 -9.65 17.19 -6.71
C TYR A 208 -9.23 18.58 -6.22
N LYS A 209 -8.47 18.60 -5.13
CA LYS A 209 -7.69 19.78 -4.72
C LYS A 209 -6.25 19.35 -4.53
N THR A 210 -5.35 20.07 -5.19
CA THR A 210 -3.92 19.80 -5.13
C THR A 210 -3.25 20.90 -4.32
N PHE A 211 -2.32 20.49 -3.46
CA PHE A 211 -1.54 21.36 -2.59
C PHE A 211 -0.08 21.04 -2.79
N VAL A 212 0.80 22.03 -2.60
CA VAL A 212 2.24 21.80 -2.53
C VAL A 212 2.89 22.67 -1.47
N THR A 213 3.72 22.06 -0.64
CA THR A 213 4.53 22.79 0.34
C THR A 213 5.73 23.44 -0.36
N LYS A 214 6.04 24.68 0.03
CA LYS A 214 7.31 25.30 -0.35
C LYS A 214 8.47 24.59 0.38
N ASN A 215 9.66 24.62 -0.21
CA ASN A 215 10.85 24.17 0.49
C ASN A 215 11.06 24.98 1.79
N GLY A 216 11.51 24.30 2.85
CA GLY A 216 11.77 24.91 4.15
C GLY A 216 13.14 25.60 4.28
N ASP A 217 13.94 25.62 3.21
CA ASP A 217 15.34 26.06 3.20
C ASP A 217 16.20 25.28 4.22
N PHE A 218 15.97 23.97 4.30
CA PHE A 218 16.75 23.06 5.14
C PHE A 218 18.22 23.05 4.68
N ARG A 219 19.13 23.17 5.65
CA ARG A 219 20.57 23.11 5.42
C ARG A 219 21.21 22.14 6.40
N LEU A 220 22.29 21.50 5.98
CA LEU A 220 23.21 20.87 6.92
C LEU A 220 23.86 21.98 7.75
N GLY A 221 23.73 21.87 9.08
CA GLY A 221 24.37 22.77 10.03
C GLY A 221 25.84 22.44 10.25
#